data_AF-A0A7L2K3N4-F1
#
_entry.id   AF-A0A7L2K3N4-F1
#
_cell.length_a   1.000
_cell.length_b   1.000
_cell.length_c   1.000
_cell.angle_alpha   90.00
_cell.angle_beta   90.00
_cell.angle_gamma   90.00
#
_symmetry.space_group_name_H-M   'P 1'
#
loop_
_entity.id
_entity.type
_entity.pdbx_description
1 polymer ?
#
loop_
_entity_poly.entity_id
_entity_poly.type
_entity_poly.pdbx_seq_one_letter_code
_entity_poly.pdbx_strand_id
1 'polypeptide(L)'
;VCYRRRGHNEMDEPMFTQPLMYKQIHKQVPVLKKYADKLIADGTVTLQEFEEEIAKYDRICEEAYTRSKDNKILHIKHWLDSPWPGFFNVDGEPKSMSCPPTGISEELLTHIGNVASSVPVEDFKIHSGLSRILKARSEMTKNRLVDWALAEYMAFGSVLKEGIHVRLSGQDVERGTF
;
A
#
# COMPACT_ATOMS: atom_id res chain seq x y z
N VAL A 1 4.64 -12.77 -25.26
CA VAL A 1 3.39 -13.20 -25.93
C VAL A 1 3.14 -14.67 -25.60
N CYS A 2 1.92 -15.07 -25.22
CA CYS A 2 1.55 -16.45 -24.82
C CYS A 2 0.16 -16.83 -25.37
N TYR A 3 -0.35 -18.01 -25.03
CA TYR A 3 -1.71 -18.47 -25.39
C TYR A 3 -2.44 -19.03 -24.16
N ARG A 4 -3.78 -19.01 -24.20
CA ARG A 4 -4.63 -19.62 -23.16
C ARG A 4 -5.06 -21.02 -23.61
N ARG A 5 -4.65 -22.05 -22.86
CA ARG A 5 -4.89 -23.45 -23.25
C ARG A 5 -6.34 -23.88 -23.14
N ARG A 6 -7.08 -23.35 -22.16
CA ARG A 6 -8.51 -23.61 -21.92
C ARG A 6 -9.36 -22.37 -22.22
N GLY A 7 -10.68 -22.45 -22.04
CA GLY A 7 -11.62 -21.34 -22.19
C GLY A 7 -11.39 -20.20 -21.19
N HIS A 8 -12.35 -19.26 -21.07
CA HIS A 8 -12.23 -18.18 -20.10
C HIS A 8 -12.14 -18.70 -18.66
N ASN A 9 -12.84 -19.79 -18.41
CA ASN A 9 -12.62 -20.69 -17.29
C ASN A 9 -12.39 -22.11 -17.84
N GLU A 10 -12.05 -23.05 -16.96
CA GLU A 10 -11.69 -24.42 -17.33
C GLU A 10 -12.84 -25.23 -17.95
N MET A 11 -14.09 -24.82 -17.71
CA MET A 11 -15.31 -25.51 -18.15
C MET A 11 -15.95 -24.86 -19.39
N ASP A 12 -15.47 -23.69 -19.78
CA ASP A 12 -15.93 -22.93 -20.93
C ASP A 12 -15.39 -23.55 -22.23
N GLU A 13 -16.21 -23.57 -23.27
CA GLU A 13 -15.89 -24.12 -24.58
C GLU A 13 -15.53 -22.99 -25.57
N PRO A 14 -14.24 -22.69 -25.75
CA PRO A 14 -13.81 -21.55 -26.53
C PRO A 14 -13.93 -21.74 -28.04
N MET A 15 -14.12 -22.96 -28.55
CA MET A 15 -14.27 -23.22 -29.98
C MET A 15 -15.56 -22.63 -30.56
N PHE A 16 -16.56 -22.32 -29.74
CA PHE A 16 -17.80 -21.68 -30.22
C PHE A 16 -17.56 -20.31 -30.84
N THR A 17 -16.59 -19.54 -30.31
CA THR A 17 -16.31 -18.18 -30.79
C THR A 17 -14.96 -18.07 -31.48
N GLN A 18 -13.98 -18.90 -31.12
CA GLN A 18 -12.61 -18.81 -31.64
C GLN A 18 -12.05 -20.15 -32.16
N PRO A 19 -12.72 -20.81 -33.13
CA PRO A 19 -12.38 -22.18 -33.56
C PRO A 19 -11.03 -22.28 -34.26
N LEU A 20 -10.63 -21.31 -35.08
CA LEU A 20 -9.36 -21.36 -35.81
C LEU A 20 -8.15 -21.24 -34.87
N MET A 21 -8.24 -20.33 -33.89
CA MET A 21 -7.20 -20.13 -32.88
C MET A 21 -7.05 -21.39 -32.01
N TYR A 22 -8.15 -21.95 -31.51
CA TYR A 22 -8.08 -23.14 -30.65
C TYR A 22 -7.65 -24.41 -31.41
N LYS A 23 -7.98 -24.55 -32.71
CA LYS A 23 -7.39 -25.59 -33.57
C LYS A 23 -5.87 -25.53 -33.64
N GLN A 24 -5.29 -24.33 -33.64
CA GLN A 24 -3.83 -24.17 -33.59
C GLN A 24 -3.28 -24.46 -32.18
N ILE A 25 -3.92 -23.94 -31.14
CA ILE A 25 -3.52 -24.15 -29.74
C ILE A 25 -3.54 -25.65 -29.38
N HIS A 26 -4.55 -26.41 -29.80
CA HIS A 26 -4.62 -27.86 -29.54
C HIS A 26 -3.48 -28.67 -30.18
N LYS A 27 -2.88 -28.17 -31.27
CA LYS A 27 -1.71 -28.80 -31.91
C LYS A 27 -0.39 -28.43 -31.22
N GLN A 28 -0.38 -27.43 -30.33
CA GLN A 28 0.84 -27.01 -29.65
C GLN A 28 1.22 -27.97 -28.54
N VAL A 29 2.46 -28.47 -28.59
CA VAL A 29 3.06 -29.18 -27.45
C VAL A 29 3.16 -28.21 -26.26
N PRO A 30 2.86 -28.64 -25.01
CA PRO A 30 2.96 -27.79 -23.84
C PRO A 30 4.35 -27.17 -23.68
N VAL A 31 4.40 -25.91 -23.24
CA VAL A 31 5.65 -25.14 -23.10
C VAL A 31 6.66 -25.84 -22.19
N LEU A 32 6.20 -26.43 -21.07
CA LEU A 32 7.05 -27.20 -20.16
C LEU A 32 7.78 -28.33 -20.89
N LYS A 33 7.05 -29.13 -21.68
CA LYS A 33 7.64 -30.23 -22.44
C LYS A 33 8.60 -29.73 -23.51
N LYS A 34 8.24 -28.69 -24.27
CA LYS A 34 9.15 -28.10 -25.28
C LYS A 34 10.48 -27.63 -24.68
N TYR A 35 10.44 -27.05 -23.48
CA TYR A 35 11.64 -26.57 -22.81
C TYR A 35 12.45 -27.72 -22.20
N ALA A 36 11.77 -28.71 -21.60
CA ALA A 36 12.42 -29.92 -21.10
C ALA A 36 13.13 -30.70 -22.21
N ASP A 37 12.46 -30.96 -23.34
CA ASP A 37 13.02 -31.67 -24.49
C ASP A 37 14.28 -30.94 -25.01
N LYS A 38 14.29 -29.61 -25.00
CA LYS A 38 15.46 -28.80 -25.36
C LYS A 38 16.61 -29.00 -24.37
N LEU A 39 16.36 -28.89 -23.06
CA LEU A 39 17.39 -29.04 -22.04
C LEU A 39 17.99 -30.46 -22.02
N ILE A 40 17.18 -31.46 -22.32
CA ILE A 40 17.62 -32.86 -22.46
C ILE A 40 18.50 -33.02 -23.70
N ALA A 41 18.10 -32.43 -24.83
CA ALA A 41 18.91 -32.45 -26.05
C ALA A 41 20.24 -31.71 -25.89
N ASP A 42 20.25 -30.62 -25.12
CA ASP A 42 21.45 -29.85 -24.77
C ASP A 42 22.30 -30.55 -23.68
N GLY A 43 21.85 -31.69 -23.13
CA GLY A 43 22.56 -32.47 -22.11
C GLY A 43 22.68 -31.77 -20.74
N THR A 44 21.92 -30.69 -20.52
CA THR A 44 21.94 -29.92 -19.27
C THR A 44 21.16 -30.60 -18.16
N VAL A 45 20.11 -31.34 -18.52
CA VAL A 45 19.23 -32.07 -17.60
C VAL A 45 18.98 -33.45 -18.19
N THR A 46 18.97 -34.48 -17.35
CA THR A 46 18.63 -35.84 -17.77
C THR A 46 17.10 -36.06 -17.75
N LEU A 47 16.62 -37.03 -18.53
CA LEU A 47 15.19 -37.38 -18.50
C LEU A 47 14.74 -37.78 -17.08
N GLN A 48 15.60 -38.48 -16.34
CA GLN A 48 15.32 -38.93 -14.98
C GLN A 48 15.14 -37.76 -14.01
N GLU A 49 16.04 -36.76 -14.04
CA GLU A 49 15.92 -35.56 -13.18
C GLU A 49 14.63 -34.77 -13.47
N PHE A 50 14.22 -34.70 -14.73
CA PHE A 50 12.97 -34.04 -15.11
C PHE A 50 11.74 -34.77 -14.56
N GLU A 51 11.70 -36.11 -14.67
CA GLU A 51 10.59 -36.91 -14.14
C GLU A 51 10.53 -36.87 -12.60
N GLU A 52 11.69 -36.91 -11.94
CA GLU A 52 11.79 -36.81 -10.48
C GLU A 52 11.26 -35.46 -9.96
N GLU A 53 11.57 -34.34 -10.62
CA GLU A 53 11.06 -33.03 -10.20
C GLU A 53 9.56 -32.85 -10.43
N ILE A 54 8.99 -33.42 -11.50
CA ILE A 54 7.53 -33.47 -11.68
C ILE A 54 6.88 -34.24 -10.53
N ALA A 55 7.39 -35.43 -10.23
CA ALA A 55 6.83 -36.27 -9.16
C ALA A 55 6.94 -35.61 -7.78
N LYS A 56 8.02 -34.88 -7.53
CA LYS A 56 8.20 -34.11 -6.29
C LYS A 56 7.20 -32.96 -6.20
N TYR A 57 6.97 -32.21 -7.28
CA TYR A 57 5.99 -31.13 -7.29
C TYR A 57 4.57 -31.65 -7.06
N ASP A 58 4.19 -32.75 -7.72
CA ASP A 58 2.89 -33.39 -7.54
C ASP A 58 2.70 -33.86 -6.08
N ARG A 59 3.76 -34.39 -5.45
CA ARG A 59 3.75 -34.74 -4.03
C ARG A 59 3.50 -33.55 -3.12
N ILE A 60 4.13 -32.39 -3.38
CA ILE A 60 3.90 -31.16 -2.62
C ILE A 60 2.42 -30.75 -2.72
N CYS A 61 1.83 -30.81 -3.92
CA CYS A 61 0.42 -30.51 -4.14
C CYS A 61 -0.50 -31.47 -3.37
N GLU A 62 -0.23 -32.78 -3.40
CA GLU A 62 -1.03 -33.78 -2.69
C GLU A 62 -0.92 -33.67 -1.17
N GLU A 63 0.29 -33.42 -0.65
CA GLU A 63 0.50 -33.17 0.78
C GLU A 63 -0.19 -31.88 1.24
N ALA A 64 -0.17 -30.83 0.42
CA ALA A 64 -0.92 -29.59 0.70
C ALA A 64 -2.43 -29.84 0.67
N TYR A 65 -2.94 -30.62 -0.30
CA TYR A 65 -4.34 -31.00 -0.38
C TYR A 65 -4.77 -31.81 0.85
N THR A 66 -3.96 -32.78 1.29
CA THR A 66 -4.23 -33.58 2.48
C THR A 66 -4.25 -32.71 3.74
N ARG A 67 -3.24 -31.86 3.94
CA ARG A 67 -3.17 -30.91 5.07
C ARG A 67 -4.32 -29.91 5.11
N SER A 68 -4.90 -29.57 3.96
CA SER A 68 -6.04 -28.65 3.92
C SER A 68 -7.31 -29.23 4.55
N LYS A 69 -7.43 -30.57 4.63
CA LYS A 69 -8.58 -31.24 5.28
C LYS A 69 -8.56 -31.10 6.80
N ASP A 70 -7.37 -30.99 7.40
CA ASP A 70 -7.20 -30.93 8.86
C ASP A 70 -7.27 -29.48 9.39
N ASN A 71 -6.87 -28.50 8.58
CA ASN A 71 -6.87 -27.09 8.97
C ASN A 71 -8.26 -26.44 8.86
N LYS A 72 -9.13 -26.71 9.83
CA LYS A 72 -10.47 -26.08 9.92
C LYS A 72 -10.46 -24.60 10.28
N ILE A 73 -9.36 -24.10 10.85
CA ILE A 73 -9.22 -22.70 11.28
C ILE A 73 -8.07 -22.09 10.50
N LEU A 74 -8.40 -21.44 9.38
CA LEU A 74 -7.49 -20.49 8.76
C LEU A 74 -7.42 -19.28 9.70
N HIS A 75 -6.35 -19.16 10.48
CA HIS A 75 -5.98 -17.85 11.02
C HIS A 75 -5.49 -17.02 9.85
N ILE A 76 -6.45 -16.43 9.11
CA ILE A 76 -6.14 -15.44 8.10
C ILE A 76 -5.70 -14.18 8.86
N LYS A 77 -4.46 -14.18 9.37
CA LYS A 77 -3.74 -12.96 9.66
C LYS A 77 -3.42 -12.37 8.29
N HIS A 78 -4.42 -11.72 7.71
CA HIS A 78 -4.36 -11.19 6.37
C HIS A 78 -3.12 -10.30 6.25
N TRP A 79 -2.40 -10.47 5.15
CA TRP A 79 -1.37 -9.55 4.68
C TRP A 79 -1.90 -8.11 4.43
N LEU A 80 -3.23 -7.94 4.46
CA LEU A 80 -3.96 -6.66 4.40
C LEU A 80 -4.24 -6.03 5.77
N ASP A 81 -4.21 -6.80 6.84
CA ASP A 81 -4.26 -6.25 8.18
C ASP A 81 -2.85 -5.83 8.53
N SER A 82 -2.45 -4.63 8.10
CA SER A 82 -1.48 -3.89 8.88
C SER A 82 -2.02 -3.94 10.31
N PRO A 83 -1.35 -4.55 11.29
CA PRO A 83 -1.92 -4.59 12.62
C PRO A 83 -2.03 -3.13 13.04
N TRP A 84 -3.23 -2.67 13.36
CA TRP A 84 -3.46 -1.37 14.01
C TRP A 84 -3.40 -1.66 15.52
N PRO A 85 -2.20 -1.79 16.14
CA PRO A 85 -2.10 -2.13 17.54
C PRO A 85 -2.83 -1.08 18.35
N GLY A 86 -3.77 -1.54 19.16
CA GLY A 86 -4.54 -0.67 20.05
C GLY A 86 -5.77 -0.02 19.43
N PHE A 87 -6.13 -0.27 18.17
CA PHE A 87 -7.38 0.22 17.55
C PHE A 87 -8.56 -0.74 17.75
N PHE A 88 -8.31 -2.05 17.59
CA PHE A 88 -9.32 -3.11 17.79
C PHE A 88 -9.17 -3.79 19.15
N ASN A 89 -10.28 -4.28 19.69
CA ASN A 89 -10.34 -5.18 20.83
C ASN A 89 -9.88 -6.60 20.43
N VAL A 90 -9.68 -7.46 21.43
CA VAL A 90 -9.32 -8.88 21.23
C VAL A 90 -10.36 -9.61 20.37
N ASP A 91 -11.62 -9.14 20.43
CA ASP A 91 -12.76 -9.68 19.66
C ASP A 91 -12.90 -9.06 18.25
N GLY A 92 -11.98 -8.18 17.83
CA GLY A 92 -11.99 -7.54 16.50
C GLY A 92 -12.93 -6.34 16.37
N GLU A 93 -13.65 -5.96 17.42
CA GLU A 93 -14.48 -4.76 17.44
C GLU A 93 -13.64 -3.48 17.64
N PRO A 94 -14.01 -2.35 17.03
CA PRO A 94 -13.36 -1.07 17.31
C PRO A 94 -13.46 -0.73 18.80
N LYS A 95 -12.38 -0.22 19.41
CA LYS A 95 -12.46 0.32 20.76
C LYS A 95 -13.50 1.44 20.84
N SER A 96 -14.24 1.48 21.94
CA SER A 96 -15.22 2.54 22.21
C SER A 96 -14.60 3.92 22.03
N MET A 97 -15.26 4.78 21.24
CA MET A 97 -14.81 6.14 20.97
C MET A 97 -14.88 6.97 22.25
N SER A 98 -13.72 7.32 22.79
CA SER A 98 -13.59 8.33 23.85
C SER A 98 -13.12 9.64 23.24
N CYS A 99 -13.43 10.76 23.90
CA CYS A 99 -12.89 12.07 23.56
C CYS A 99 -11.70 12.35 24.48
N PRO A 100 -10.46 12.01 24.09
CA PRO A 100 -9.29 12.29 24.91
C PRO A 100 -9.03 13.81 24.97
N PRO A 101 -8.41 14.31 26.04
CA PRO A 101 -7.95 15.69 26.08
C PRO A 101 -6.86 15.91 25.01
N THR A 102 -7.13 16.76 24.03
CA THR A 102 -6.21 17.11 22.93
C THR A 102 -5.46 18.42 23.16
N GLY A 103 -5.57 18.99 24.36
CA GLY A 103 -4.90 20.24 24.72
C GLY A 103 -3.38 20.09 24.73
N ILE A 104 -2.69 21.05 24.14
CA ILE A 104 -1.22 21.11 24.10
C ILE A 104 -0.70 22.30 24.91
N SER A 105 0.57 22.26 25.30
CA SER A 105 1.19 23.33 26.07
C SER A 105 1.32 24.63 25.27
N GLU A 106 1.24 25.77 25.95
CA GLU A 106 1.40 27.08 25.33
C GLU A 106 2.79 27.27 24.70
N GLU A 107 3.82 26.66 25.29
CA GLU A 107 5.17 26.63 24.73
C GLU A 107 5.21 25.94 23.36
N LEU A 108 4.50 24.83 23.20
CA LEU A 108 4.43 24.10 21.94
C LEU A 108 3.63 24.88 20.88
N LEU A 109 2.51 25.50 21.28
CA LEU A 109 1.75 26.40 20.42
C LEU A 109 2.61 27.56 19.91
N THR A 110 3.36 28.18 20.81
CA THR A 110 4.26 29.30 20.48
C THR A 110 5.39 28.83 19.56
N HIS A 111 5.97 27.66 19.81
CA HIS A 111 7.00 27.09 18.96
C HIS A 111 6.49 26.84 17.53
N ILE A 112 5.33 26.18 17.39
CA ILE A 112 4.74 25.89 16.07
C ILE A 112 4.36 27.18 15.35
N GLY A 113 3.76 28.15 16.05
CA GLY A 113 3.42 29.46 15.48
C GLY A 113 4.63 30.23 14.98
N ASN A 114 5.75 30.17 15.70
CA ASN A 114 7.02 30.78 15.27
C ASN A 114 7.60 30.08 14.03
N VAL A 115 7.55 28.75 13.96
CA VAL A 115 8.00 27.98 12.79
C VAL A 115 7.08 28.23 11.58
N ALA A 116 5.76 28.29 11.78
CA ALA A 116 4.80 28.60 10.71
C ALA A 116 4.93 30.05 10.18
N SER A 117 5.60 30.91 10.94
CA SER A 117 5.89 32.31 10.59
C SER A 117 7.33 32.52 10.08
N SER A 118 8.18 31.48 10.13
CA SER A 118 9.57 31.56 9.71
C SER A 118 9.76 31.20 8.24
N VAL A 119 10.97 31.44 7.74
CA VAL A 119 11.36 31.20 6.36
C VAL A 119 12.33 30.02 6.38
N PRO A 120 12.10 28.96 5.59
CA PRO A 120 12.85 27.72 5.74
C PRO A 120 14.31 27.77 5.29
N VAL A 121 14.74 28.76 4.48
CA VAL A 121 16.09 28.82 3.91
C VAL A 121 16.67 30.23 4.06
N GLU A 122 17.92 30.31 4.52
CA GLU A 122 18.70 31.56 4.50
C GLU A 122 18.84 32.02 3.03
N ASP A 123 18.58 33.31 2.76
CA ASP A 123 18.55 33.92 1.41
C ASP A 123 17.34 33.58 0.50
N PHE A 124 16.25 33.01 1.03
CA PHE A 124 15.03 32.84 0.24
C PHE A 124 14.30 34.17 0.00
N LYS A 125 14.18 34.60 -1.27
CA LYS A 125 13.48 35.83 -1.65
C LYS A 125 11.96 35.63 -1.67
N ILE A 126 11.29 36.14 -0.64
CA ILE A 126 9.83 36.02 -0.46
C ILE A 126 9.07 37.11 -1.21
N HIS A 127 7.89 36.77 -1.73
CA HIS A 127 6.95 37.75 -2.28
C HIS A 127 6.46 38.72 -1.19
N SER A 128 6.38 40.01 -1.48
CA SER A 128 6.02 41.06 -0.50
C SER A 128 4.68 40.79 0.21
N GLY A 129 3.69 40.26 -0.53
CA GLY A 129 2.41 39.84 0.04
C GLY A 129 2.52 38.72 1.07
N LEU A 130 3.41 37.75 0.86
CA LEU A 130 3.62 36.63 1.79
C LEU A 130 4.41 37.09 3.04
N SER A 131 5.35 38.03 2.88
CA SER A 131 6.05 38.63 4.02
C SER A 131 5.08 39.28 5.02
N ARG A 132 4.01 39.92 4.53
CA ARG A 132 2.95 40.48 5.37
C ARG A 132 2.21 39.40 6.16
N ILE A 133 1.85 38.29 5.51
CA ILE A 133 1.14 37.17 6.14
C ILE A 133 2.01 36.52 7.23
N LEU A 134 3.30 36.28 6.96
CA LEU A 134 4.22 35.69 7.94
C LEU A 134 4.40 36.60 9.17
N LYS A 135 4.53 37.92 8.97
CA LYS A 135 4.58 38.89 10.07
C LYS A 135 3.29 38.90 10.88
N ALA A 136 2.13 38.89 10.22
CA ALA A 136 0.83 38.83 10.88
C ALA A 136 0.68 37.56 11.73
N ARG A 137 1.12 36.39 11.23
CA ARG A 137 1.12 35.14 12.01
C ARG A 137 2.02 35.22 13.25
N SER A 138 3.18 35.85 13.14
CA SER A 138 4.08 36.07 14.28
C SER A 138 3.46 37.00 15.34
N GLU A 139 2.79 38.07 14.91
CA GLU A 139 2.09 38.99 15.81
C GLU A 139 0.89 38.33 16.48
N MET A 140 0.08 37.57 15.73
CA MET A 140 -1.04 36.79 16.25
C MET A 140 -0.59 35.81 17.34
N THR A 141 0.47 35.05 17.06
CA THR A 141 1.06 34.11 18.03
C THR A 141 1.49 34.82 19.33
N LYS A 142 2.11 35.99 19.24
CA LYS A 142 2.53 36.78 20.42
C LYS A 142 1.36 37.35 21.22
N ASN A 143 0.30 37.78 20.52
CA ASN A 143 -0.87 38.40 21.12
C ASN A 143 -1.91 37.37 21.59
N ARG A 144 -1.60 36.07 21.55
CA ARG A 144 -2.54 34.97 21.88
C ARG A 144 -3.82 35.03 21.04
N LEU A 145 -3.69 35.46 19.78
CA LEU A 145 -4.75 35.44 18.78
C LEU A 145 -4.43 34.34 17.76
N VAL A 146 -5.45 33.62 17.30
CA VAL A 146 -5.29 32.52 16.35
C VAL A 146 -6.40 32.59 15.33
N ASP A 147 -6.02 32.62 14.05
CA ASP A 147 -6.95 32.48 12.93
C ASP A 147 -7.04 30.99 12.50
N TRP A 148 -7.97 30.69 11.58
CA TRP A 148 -8.22 29.30 11.18
C TRP A 148 -6.97 28.61 10.62
N ALA A 149 -6.23 29.32 9.76
CA ALA A 149 -5.02 28.78 9.14
C ALA A 149 -3.92 28.50 10.18
N LEU A 150 -3.71 29.40 11.14
CA LEU A 150 -2.73 29.20 12.19
C LEU A 150 -3.13 28.05 13.14
N ALA A 151 -4.42 27.91 13.45
CA ALA A 151 -4.93 26.77 14.23
C ALA A 151 -4.70 25.43 13.52
N GLU A 152 -4.89 25.38 12.20
CA GLU A 152 -4.61 24.20 11.39
C GLU A 152 -3.11 23.83 11.42
N TYR A 153 -2.22 24.82 11.27
CA TYR A 153 -0.78 24.58 11.43
C TYR A 153 -0.41 24.07 12.82
N MET A 154 -1.04 24.61 13.88
CA MET A 154 -0.81 24.16 15.26
C MET A 154 -1.25 22.69 15.45
N ALA A 155 -2.37 22.29 14.87
CA ALA A 155 -2.85 20.92 14.93
C ALA A 155 -1.95 19.94 14.15
N PHE A 156 -1.54 20.31 12.92
CA PHE A 156 -0.63 19.46 12.16
C PHE A 156 0.76 19.39 12.80
N GLY A 157 1.27 20.53 13.28
CA GLY A 157 2.56 20.61 13.96
C GLY A 157 2.62 19.80 15.25
N SER A 158 1.53 19.75 16.03
CA SER A 158 1.50 18.97 17.27
C SER A 158 1.54 17.47 16.98
N VAL A 159 0.74 17.01 16.02
CA VAL A 159 0.69 15.60 15.58
C VAL A 159 2.02 15.17 14.95
N LEU A 160 2.66 16.05 14.16
CA LEU A 160 4.00 15.81 13.62
C LEU A 160 5.07 15.72 14.72
N LYS A 161 4.94 16.51 15.79
CA LYS A 161 5.85 16.45 16.94
C LYS A 161 5.75 15.12 17.70
N GLU A 162 4.55 14.52 17.72
CA GLU A 162 4.29 13.19 18.28
C GLU A 162 4.75 12.04 17.36
N GLY A 163 5.28 12.35 16.18
CA GLY A 163 5.78 11.35 15.22
C GLY A 163 4.70 10.77 14.32
N ILE A 164 3.50 11.35 14.31
CA ILE A 164 2.40 10.93 13.44
C ILE A 164 2.49 11.72 12.13
N HIS A 165 2.56 11.00 11.02
CA HIS A 165 2.65 11.62 9.70
C HIS A 165 1.32 12.22 9.25
N VAL A 166 1.36 13.45 8.75
CA VAL A 166 0.20 14.16 8.18
C VAL A 166 0.36 14.23 6.66
N ARG A 167 -0.68 13.81 5.92
CA ARG A 167 -0.75 13.94 4.46
C ARG A 167 -1.85 14.92 4.08
N LEU A 168 -1.47 16.03 3.47
CA LEU A 168 -2.40 16.97 2.85
C LEU A 168 -2.43 16.72 1.34
N SER A 169 -3.62 16.57 0.76
CA SER A 169 -3.78 16.23 -0.66
C SER A 169 -5.03 16.87 -1.22
N GLY A 170 -4.91 17.51 -2.39
CA GLY A 170 -6.00 18.18 -3.08
C GLY A 170 -5.48 19.16 -4.13
N GLN A 171 -6.38 19.88 -4.80
CA GLN A 171 -6.01 20.94 -5.72
C GLN A 171 -5.62 22.20 -4.93
N ASP A 172 -4.50 22.82 -5.30
CA ASP A 172 -3.99 24.07 -4.71
C ASP A 172 -3.79 24.06 -3.18
N VAL A 173 -3.72 22.88 -2.55
CA VAL A 173 -3.64 22.73 -1.08
C VAL A 173 -2.33 23.25 -0.47
N GLU A 174 -1.26 23.35 -1.26
CA GLU A 174 0.02 23.90 -0.80
C GLU A 174 -0.07 25.41 -0.53
N ARG A 175 -0.89 26.12 -1.32
CA ARG A 175 -1.14 27.55 -1.14
C ARG A 175 -2.37 27.80 -0.27
N GLY A 176 -3.40 26.97 -0.46
CA GLY A 176 -4.77 27.28 -0.09
C GLY A 176 -5.51 27.93 -1.27
N THR A 177 -6.76 27.51 -1.47
CA THR A 177 -7.67 28.19 -2.40
C THR A 177 -7.91 29.64 -1.97
N PHE A 178 -7.90 29.88 -0.65
CA PHE A 178 -8.13 31.18 0.00
C PHE A 178 -6.94 31.56 0.87
#